data_AF-H8K9I2-F1
#
_entry.id   AF-H8K9I2-F1
#
_cell.length_a   1.000
_cell.length_b   1.000
_cell.length_c   1.000
_cell.angle_alpha   90.00
_cell.angle_beta   90.00
_cell.angle_gamma   90.00
#
_symmetry.space_group_name_H-M   'P 1'
#
loop_
_entity.id
_entity.type
_entity.pdbx_description
1 polymer ?
#
loop_
_entity_poly.entity_id
_entity_poly.type
_entity_poly.pdbx_seq_one_letter_code
_entity_poly.pdbx_strand_id
1 'polypeptide(L)'
;MIAGDSMTGAVNFAVGVGTLLLQNGLNGAITTDAVNTGTVTINGGNVTGTITAVALVNIGPNPVTFGANVSSTNVVLTNNTSSLTVGSNVVLTSAVTTANPNNGVLN
;
A
#
# COMPACT_ATOMS: atom_id res chain seq x y z
N MET A 1 2.60 -0.55 16.29
CA MET A 1 2.96 -0.04 14.95
C MET A 1 4.41 -0.42 14.71
N ILE A 2 4.70 -1.21 13.68
CA ILE A 2 6.06 -1.38 13.18
C ILE A 2 6.26 -0.24 12.17
N ALA A 3 7.30 0.58 12.34
CA ALA A 3 7.70 1.61 11.39
C ALA A 3 9.01 1.15 10.74
N GLY A 4 8.95 0.80 9.45
CA GLY A 4 10.13 0.49 8.65
C GLY A 4 10.50 1.66 7.75
N ASP A 5 11.80 1.90 7.57
CA ASP A 5 12.29 2.86 6.57
C ASP A 5 11.95 2.33 5.16
N SER A 6 12.70 1.34 4.68
CA SER A 6 12.28 0.45 3.61
C SER A 6 12.17 -0.97 4.16
N MET A 7 11.06 -1.67 3.90
CA MET A 7 10.94 -3.06 4.34
C MET A 7 11.53 -4.01 3.30
N THR A 8 12.50 -4.80 3.75
CA THR A 8 12.98 -6.00 3.07
C THR A 8 12.59 -7.20 3.95
N GLY A 9 12.03 -8.26 3.36
CA GLY A 9 11.51 -9.42 4.09
C GLY A 9 10.00 -9.60 3.98
N ALA A 10 9.40 -10.40 4.88
CA ALA A 10 7.97 -10.69 4.86
C ALA A 10 7.28 -10.25 6.16
N VAL A 11 6.13 -9.60 6.06
CA VAL A 11 5.22 -9.37 7.17
C VAL A 11 3.94 -10.15 6.92
N ASN A 12 3.56 -10.97 7.89
CA ASN A 12 2.30 -11.69 7.88
C ASN A 12 1.42 -11.18 9.02
N PHE A 13 0.29 -10.55 8.71
CA PHE A 13 -0.65 -10.15 9.75
C PHE A 13 -1.45 -11.37 10.22
N ALA A 14 -1.40 -11.63 11.53
CA ALA A 14 -2.35 -12.53 12.17
C ALA A 14 -3.78 -12.00 12.05
N VAL A 15 -4.77 -12.88 12.21
CA VAL A 15 -6.20 -12.57 12.11
C VAL A 15 -6.57 -11.35 12.99
N GLY A 16 -6.97 -10.23 12.37
CA GLY A 16 -7.31 -8.99 13.07
C GLY A 16 -6.89 -7.70 12.34
N VAL A 17 -6.87 -6.56 13.05
CA VAL A 17 -6.59 -5.21 12.49
C VAL A 17 -5.11 -4.81 12.58
N GLY A 18 -4.21 -5.67 12.14
CA GLY A 18 -2.77 -5.37 12.11
C GLY A 18 -2.47 -4.10 11.30
N THR A 19 -1.57 -3.25 11.80
CA THR A 19 -1.15 -2.02 11.08
C THR A 19 0.35 -2.01 10.85
N LEU A 20 0.77 -1.69 9.62
CA LEU A 20 2.17 -1.49 9.25
C LEU A 20 2.33 -0.10 8.61
N LEU A 21 3.38 0.61 9.02
CA LEU A 21 3.78 1.86 8.42
C LEU A 21 5.12 1.68 7.72
N LEU A 22 5.15 1.98 6.43
CA LEU A 22 6.34 2.01 5.58
C LEU A 22 6.64 3.45 5.19
N GLN A 23 7.84 3.92 5.51
CA GLN A 23 8.23 5.31 5.23
C GLN A 23 8.74 5.50 3.80
N ASN A 24 9.45 4.49 3.27
CA ASN A 24 10.18 4.51 1.99
C ASN A 24 10.01 3.18 1.23
N GLY A 25 8.77 2.79 1.00
CA GLY A 25 8.39 1.72 0.09
C GLY A 25 8.57 0.29 0.63
N LEU A 26 8.48 -0.67 -0.28
CA LEU A 26 8.50 -2.11 -0.02
C LEU A 26 9.32 -2.84 -1.08
N ASN A 27 10.31 -3.61 -0.66
CA ASN A 27 11.05 -4.57 -1.49
C ASN A 27 10.92 -6.00 -0.92
N GLY A 28 9.76 -6.29 -0.33
CA GLY A 28 9.45 -7.51 0.41
C GLY A 28 8.00 -7.91 0.22
N ALA A 29 7.51 -8.91 0.96
CA ALA A 29 6.15 -9.37 0.86
C ALA A 29 5.32 -8.91 2.07
N ILE A 30 4.10 -8.46 1.82
CA ILE A 30 3.07 -8.32 2.85
C ILE A 30 1.94 -9.25 2.49
N THR A 31 1.68 -10.20 3.38
CA THR A 31 0.57 -11.15 3.27
C THR A 31 -0.27 -11.10 4.54
N THR A 32 -1.46 -11.65 4.47
CA THR A 32 -2.31 -11.89 5.63
C THR A 32 -2.75 -13.35 5.63
N ASP A 33 -2.84 -13.97 6.82
CA ASP A 33 -3.41 -15.31 6.95
C ASP A 33 -4.95 -15.30 6.80
N ALA A 34 -5.56 -14.12 6.98
CA ALA A 34 -6.99 -13.88 6.79
C ALA A 34 -7.21 -12.83 5.70
N VAL A 35 -7.95 -13.21 4.66
CA VAL A 35 -8.25 -12.32 3.53
C VAL A 35 -9.01 -11.09 4.00
N ASN A 36 -8.66 -9.93 3.44
CA ASN A 36 -9.26 -8.62 3.72
C ASN A 36 -9.12 -8.21 5.18
N THR A 37 -7.94 -8.43 5.76
CA THR A 37 -7.59 -7.93 7.09
C THR A 37 -6.33 -7.06 7.05
N GLY A 38 -6.09 -6.31 8.12
CA GLY A 38 -4.94 -5.41 8.24
C GLY A 38 -4.95 -4.16 7.34
N THR A 39 -4.10 -3.21 7.72
CA THR A 39 -3.89 -1.94 7.04
C THR A 39 -2.40 -1.69 6.84
N VAL A 40 -2.03 -1.33 5.62
CA VAL A 40 -0.66 -0.90 5.29
C VAL A 40 -0.72 0.57 4.91
N THR A 41 0.12 1.39 5.54
CA THR A 41 0.34 2.78 5.13
C THR A 41 1.72 2.91 4.51
N ILE A 42 1.79 3.47 3.31
CA ILE A 42 3.03 3.70 2.56
C ILE A 42 3.18 5.19 2.34
N ASN A 43 4.12 5.81 3.04
CA ASN A 43 4.29 7.27 3.02
C ASN A 43 5.07 7.79 1.81
N GLY A 44 5.77 6.92 1.08
CA GLY A 44 6.51 7.24 -0.13
C GLY A 44 7.32 6.06 -0.65
N GLY A 45 7.85 6.19 -1.87
CA GLY A 45 8.81 5.24 -2.45
C GLY A 45 8.19 4.16 -3.34
N ASN A 46 9.01 3.17 -3.69
CA ASN A 46 8.62 2.12 -4.63
C ASN A 46 8.16 0.86 -3.90
N VAL A 47 7.08 0.27 -4.37
CA VAL A 47 6.58 -1.05 -3.97
C VAL A 47 6.96 -2.02 -5.08
N THR A 48 8.11 -2.66 -4.92
CA THR A 48 8.63 -3.67 -5.86
C THR A 48 8.37 -5.09 -5.38
N GLY A 49 7.97 -5.24 -4.12
CA GLY A 49 7.51 -6.51 -3.55
C GLY A 49 5.99 -6.62 -3.49
N THR A 50 5.49 -7.78 -3.08
CA THR A 50 4.06 -8.14 -3.18
C THR A 50 3.25 -7.63 -1.99
N ILE A 51 2.03 -7.19 -2.25
CA ILE A 51 1.01 -6.93 -1.21
C ILE A 51 -0.24 -7.71 -1.58
N THR A 52 -0.64 -8.67 -0.75
CA THR A 52 -1.82 -9.51 -1.02
C THR A 52 -2.69 -9.68 0.22
N ALA A 53 -3.99 -9.84 -0.02
CA ALA A 53 -5.00 -10.17 1.00
C ALA A 53 -5.20 -9.10 2.11
N VAL A 54 -4.63 -7.90 1.92
CA VAL A 54 -4.78 -6.75 2.84
C VAL A 54 -6.14 -6.07 2.63
N ALA A 55 -6.79 -5.61 3.70
CA ALA A 55 -8.05 -4.86 3.58
C ALA A 55 -7.82 -3.49 2.94
N LEU A 56 -6.84 -2.74 3.46
CA LEU A 56 -6.64 -1.34 3.16
C LEU A 56 -5.16 -1.01 2.93
N VAL A 57 -4.88 -0.35 1.82
CA VAL A 57 -3.59 0.29 1.56
C VAL A 57 -3.78 1.81 1.53
N ASN A 58 -3.13 2.52 2.44
CA ASN A 58 -3.12 3.97 2.49
C ASN A 58 -1.87 4.50 1.80
N ILE A 59 -2.05 5.39 0.83
CA ILE A 59 -0.98 6.15 0.20
C ILE A 59 -0.84 7.48 0.92
N GLY A 60 0.30 7.65 1.59
CA GLY A 60 0.63 8.85 2.34
C GLY A 60 1.00 10.04 1.46
N PRO A 61 1.68 11.05 2.01
CA PRO A 61 1.83 12.35 1.35
C PRO A 61 2.87 12.40 0.25
N ASN A 62 3.82 11.45 0.17
CA ASN A 62 4.82 11.44 -0.89
C ASN A 62 4.42 10.46 -2.01
N PRO A 63 4.96 10.64 -3.23
CA PRO A 63 4.66 9.74 -4.34
C PRO A 63 5.01 8.28 -4.02
N VAL A 64 4.10 7.39 -4.42
CA VAL A 64 4.28 5.94 -4.35
C VAL A 64 4.15 5.35 -5.74
N THR A 65 5.05 4.43 -6.09
CA THR A 65 4.97 3.66 -7.34
C THR A 65 4.78 2.19 -7.02
N PHE A 66 3.71 1.58 -7.52
CA PHE A 66 3.56 0.13 -7.52
C PHE A 66 4.28 -0.45 -8.73
N GLY A 67 5.44 -1.07 -8.48
CA GLY A 67 6.23 -1.82 -9.46
C GLY A 67 5.94 -3.33 -9.45
N ALA A 68 5.09 -3.80 -8.56
CA ALA A 68 4.62 -5.18 -8.48
C ALA A 68 3.11 -5.22 -8.20
N ASN A 69 2.49 -6.37 -8.48
CA ASN A 69 1.05 -6.56 -8.30
C ASN A 69 0.62 -6.33 -6.85
N VAL A 70 -0.46 -5.58 -6.68
CA VAL A 70 -1.06 -5.27 -5.38
C VAL A 70 -2.51 -5.73 -5.41
N SER A 71 -2.87 -6.55 -4.42
CA SER A 71 -4.23 -7.04 -4.22
C SER A 71 -4.71 -6.69 -2.82
N SER A 72 -5.49 -5.62 -2.72
CA SER A 72 -6.21 -5.23 -1.52
C SER A 72 -7.68 -4.93 -1.82
N THR A 73 -8.54 -4.86 -0.80
CA THR A 73 -9.93 -4.42 -1.01
C THR A 73 -9.97 -2.97 -1.49
N ASN A 74 -9.25 -2.08 -0.79
CA ASN A 74 -9.19 -0.66 -1.11
C ASN A 74 -7.75 -0.13 -1.12
N VAL A 75 -7.52 0.84 -1.99
CA VAL A 75 -6.40 1.78 -1.91
C VAL A 75 -6.97 3.17 -1.68
N VAL A 76 -6.47 3.88 -0.66
CA VAL A 76 -6.92 5.23 -0.32
C VAL A 76 -5.75 6.19 -0.42
N LEU A 77 -5.89 7.23 -1.25
CA LEU A 77 -5.00 8.39 -1.25
C LEU A 77 -5.40 9.29 -0.08
N THR A 78 -4.58 9.36 0.97
CA THR A 78 -4.99 9.96 2.25
C THR A 78 -4.69 11.44 2.37
N ASN A 79 -3.85 12.01 1.50
CA ASN A 79 -3.41 13.40 1.55
C ASN A 79 -3.56 14.10 0.20
N ASN A 80 -3.55 15.43 0.23
CA ASN A 80 -3.66 16.27 -0.97
C ASN A 80 -2.45 16.15 -1.90
N THR A 81 -1.32 15.66 -1.39
CA THR A 81 -0.09 15.46 -2.16
C THR A 81 0.13 13.98 -2.49
N SER A 82 -0.80 13.10 -2.08
CA SER A 82 -0.73 11.68 -2.39
C SER A 82 -0.77 11.49 -3.91
N SER A 83 0.20 10.72 -4.41
CA SER A 83 0.28 10.34 -5.81
C SER A 83 0.59 8.85 -5.87
N LEU A 84 -0.23 8.13 -6.63
CA LEU A 84 -0.02 6.73 -6.92
C LEU A 84 0.25 6.55 -8.40
N THR A 85 1.38 5.93 -8.73
CA THR A 85 1.71 5.48 -10.08
C THR A 85 1.65 3.96 -10.13
N VAL A 86 0.95 3.40 -11.12
CA VAL A 86 0.97 1.96 -11.37
C VAL A 86 1.93 1.66 -12.52
N GLY A 87 2.99 0.90 -12.22
CA GLY A 87 4.04 0.57 -13.18
C GLY A 87 3.53 -0.27 -14.36
N SER A 88 4.32 -0.32 -15.44
CA SER A 88 3.98 -1.13 -16.61
C SER A 88 3.82 -2.61 -16.27
N ASN A 89 2.76 -3.24 -16.80
CA ASN A 89 2.41 -4.65 -16.56
C ASN A 89 2.08 -4.99 -15.09
N VAL A 90 1.83 -3.98 -14.25
CA VAL A 90 1.36 -4.18 -12.88
C VAL A 90 -0.17 -4.23 -12.87
N VAL A 91 -0.70 -5.21 -12.17
CA VAL A 91 -2.13 -5.34 -11.90
C VAL A 91 -2.42 -4.84 -10.50
N LEU A 92 -3.28 -3.84 -10.41
CA LEU A 92 -3.87 -3.36 -9.16
C LEU A 92 -5.31 -3.85 -9.07
N THR A 93 -5.56 -4.88 -8.27
CA THR A 93 -6.92 -5.40 -8.04
C THR A 93 -7.52 -4.77 -6.78
N SER A 94 -7.81 -3.47 -6.84
CA SER A 94 -8.33 -2.69 -5.72
C SER A 94 -9.21 -1.55 -6.19
N ALA A 95 -10.23 -1.19 -5.42
CA ALA A 95 -10.89 0.10 -5.61
C ALA A 95 -9.93 1.20 -5.15
N VAL A 96 -9.65 2.17 -6.03
CA VAL A 96 -8.84 3.35 -5.69
C VAL A 96 -9.78 4.49 -5.35
N THR A 97 -9.64 5.01 -4.14
CA THR A 97 -10.43 6.13 -3.63
C THR A 97 -9.50 7.22 -3.12
N THR A 98 -10.00 8.45 -3.08
CA THR A 98 -9.29 9.57 -2.48
C THR A 98 -10.08 10.08 -1.29
N ALA A 99 -9.38 10.34 -0.19
CA ALA A 99 -9.96 11.03 0.95
C ALA A 99 -10.15 12.53 0.68
N ASN A 100 -9.49 13.07 -0.36
CA ASN A 100 -9.67 14.44 -0.81
C ASN A 100 -10.03 14.49 -2.32
N PRO A 101 -11.25 14.94 -2.67
CA PRO A 101 -11.72 14.96 -4.06
C PRO A 101 -10.92 15.90 -4.98
N ASN A 102 -10.08 16.78 -4.43
CA ASN A 102 -9.45 17.82 -5.24
C ASN A 102 -8.07 17.45 -5.79
N ASN A 103 -7.30 16.55 -5.15
CA ASN A 103 -5.85 16.48 -5.45
C ASN A 103 -5.19 15.08 -5.43
N GLY A 104 -5.94 13.98 -5.27
CA GLY A 104 -5.35 12.65 -5.40
C GLY A 104 -5.04 12.33 -6.87
N VAL A 105 -3.79 12.02 -7.21
CA VAL A 105 -3.38 11.69 -8.59
C VAL A 105 -3.17 10.19 -8.74
N LEU A 106 -3.89 9.56 -9.66
CA LEU A 106 -3.66 8.20 -10.15
C LEU A 106 -3.08 8.26 -11.56
N ASN A 107 -1.84 7.78 -11.72
CA ASN A 107 -1.10 7.75 -12.99
C ASN A 107 -0.89 6.32 -13.48
#